data_AF-A0A9N9J6J7-F1
#
_entry.id   AF-A0A9N9J6J7-F1
#
_cell.length_a   1.000
_cell.length_b   1.000
_cell.length_c   1.000
_cell.angle_alpha   90.00
_cell.angle_beta   90.00
_cell.angle_gamma   90.00
#
_symmetry.space_group_name_H-M   'P 1'
#
loop_
_entity.id
_entity.type
_entity.pdbx_description
1 polymer ?
#
loop_
_entity_poly.entity_id
_entity_poly.type
_entity_poly.pdbx_seq_one_letter_code
_entity_poly.pdbx_strand_id
1 'polypeptide(L)'
;MVNDLLEAWVDANILLENFNKFCEFLVKYCYEGSIIPGLSALKKQYLIKVFYKYIEKLQDEFVGLSVAIIIDKTTNSYAHSIINVLFSYKGKLKLVSVEFLQEVNNTSIDQLVL
;
A
#
# COMPACT_ATOMS: atom_id res chain seq x y z
N MET A 1 0.64 -13.83 -17.03
CA MET A 1 1.58 -12.76 -17.44
C MET A 1 1.23 -11.40 -16.84
N VAL A 2 0.13 -10.71 -17.23
CA VAL A 2 -0.13 -9.33 -16.75
C VAL A 2 -0.37 -9.26 -15.23
N ASN A 3 -1.11 -10.23 -14.66
CA ASN A 3 -1.29 -10.32 -13.20
C ASN A 3 0.04 -10.59 -12.49
N ASP A 4 0.84 -11.54 -13.00
CA ASP A 4 2.14 -11.89 -12.39
C ASP A 4 3.10 -10.71 -12.41
N LEU A 5 3.10 -9.95 -13.52
CA LEU A 5 3.89 -8.71 -13.63
C LEU A 5 3.44 -7.66 -12.62
N LEU A 6 2.13 -7.47 -12.47
CA LEU A 6 1.57 -6.52 -11.51
C LEU A 6 1.82 -6.93 -10.06
N GLU A 7 1.69 -8.22 -9.73
CA GLU A 7 2.02 -8.75 -8.41
C GLU A 7 3.49 -8.49 -8.07
N ALA A 8 4.41 -8.82 -8.99
CA ALA A 8 5.83 -8.52 -8.82
C ALA A 8 6.10 -7.00 -8.66
N TRP A 9 5.35 -6.15 -9.38
CA TRP A 9 5.47 -4.70 -9.28
C TRP A 9 5.02 -4.14 -7.93
N VAL A 10 3.90 -4.67 -7.41
CA VAL A 10 3.33 -4.32 -6.10
C VAL A 10 4.24 -4.83 -4.98
N ASP A 11 4.72 -6.07 -5.07
CA ASP A 11 5.66 -6.65 -4.10
C ASP A 11 6.98 -5.87 -4.02
N ALA A 12 7.45 -5.34 -5.16
CA ALA A 12 8.61 -4.47 -5.21
C ALA A 12 8.35 -3.04 -4.69
N ASN A 13 7.12 -2.71 -4.30
CA ASN A 13 6.68 -1.40 -3.83
C ASN A 13 7.04 -0.26 -4.81
N ILE A 14 6.91 -0.52 -6.12
CA ILE A 14 7.23 0.45 -7.18
C ILE A 14 5.98 1.27 -7.53
N LEU A 15 6.12 2.59 -7.60
CA LEU A 15 5.04 3.49 -8.01
C LEU A 15 4.52 3.11 -9.40
N LEU A 16 3.19 2.98 -9.51
CA LEU A 16 2.53 2.62 -10.77
C LEU A 16 2.67 3.71 -11.85
N GLU A 17 3.00 4.94 -11.47
CA GLU A 17 3.32 6.04 -12.39
C GLU A 17 4.53 5.73 -13.28
N ASN A 18 5.47 4.95 -12.77
CA ASN A 18 6.66 4.52 -13.51
C ASN A 18 6.35 3.40 -14.52
N PHE A 19 5.14 2.83 -14.47
CA PHE A 19 4.77 1.67 -15.28
C PHE A 19 4.76 1.99 -16.78
N ASN A 20 4.37 3.20 -17.20
CA ASN A 20 4.36 3.57 -18.62
C ASN A 20 5.76 3.53 -19.25
N LYS A 21 6.77 4.10 -18.58
CA LYS A 21 8.17 4.06 -19.05
C LYS A 21 8.69 2.63 -19.12
N PHE A 22 8.25 1.79 -18.21
CA PHE A 22 8.59 0.37 -18.23
C PHE A 22 7.90 -0.39 -19.36
N CYS A 23 6.64 -0.08 -19.68
CA CYS A 23 5.99 -0.62 -20.87
C CYS A 23 6.74 -0.27 -22.15
N GLU A 24 7.23 0.97 -22.30
CA GLU A 24 8.06 1.36 -23.44
C GLU A 24 9.33 0.50 -23.55
N PHE A 25 9.99 0.22 -22.42
CA PHE A 25 11.13 -0.69 -22.36
C PHE A 25 10.75 -2.10 -22.80
N LEU A 26 9.63 -2.65 -22.30
CA LEU A 26 9.18 -3.99 -22.65
C LEU A 26 8.78 -4.10 -24.12
N VAL A 27 8.09 -3.10 -24.67
CA VAL A 27 7.75 -3.05 -26.10
C VAL A 27 9.02 -3.05 -26.96
N LYS A 28 10.09 -2.38 -26.50
CA LYS A 28 11.36 -2.29 -27.23
C LYS A 28 12.19 -3.58 -27.18
N TYR A 29 12.19 -4.29 -26.06
CA TYR A 29 13.14 -5.41 -25.82
C TYR A 29 12.49 -6.77 -25.61
N CYS A 30 11.17 -6.86 -25.47
CA CYS A 30 10.45 -8.12 -25.27
C CYS A 30 9.45 -8.36 -26.40
N TYR A 31 9.46 -9.57 -26.95
CA TYR A 31 8.57 -9.96 -28.05
C TYR A 31 7.08 -9.78 -27.71
N GLU A 32 6.71 -10.07 -26.46
CA GLU A 32 5.33 -9.96 -25.95
C GLU A 32 5.04 -8.62 -25.25
N GLY A 33 5.96 -7.65 -25.30
CA GLY A 33 5.82 -6.38 -24.58
C GLY A 33 4.62 -5.54 -25.02
N SER A 34 4.20 -5.67 -26.29
CA SER A 34 3.03 -4.99 -26.85
C SER A 34 1.68 -5.55 -26.38
N ILE A 35 1.67 -6.73 -25.75
CA ILE A 35 0.46 -7.36 -25.20
C ILE A 35 0.07 -6.73 -23.85
N ILE A 36 1.00 -6.01 -23.20
CA ILE A 36 0.78 -5.40 -21.90
C ILE A 36 -0.18 -4.21 -22.05
N PRO A 37 -1.31 -4.20 -21.33
CA PRO A 37 -2.27 -3.11 -21.42
C PRO A 37 -1.66 -1.79 -20.96
N GLY A 38 -2.13 -0.67 -21.53
CA GLY A 38 -1.78 0.65 -21.01
C GLY A 38 -2.26 0.87 -19.58
N LEU A 39 -1.65 1.83 -18.87
CA LEU A 39 -1.88 2.12 -17.45
C LEU A 39 -3.36 2.25 -17.05
N SER A 40 -4.19 2.84 -17.91
CA SER A 40 -5.64 3.00 -17.64
C SER A 40 -6.36 1.65 -17.56
N ALA A 41 -6.11 0.76 -18.52
CA ALA A 41 -6.66 -0.60 -18.52
C ALA A 41 -6.09 -1.42 -17.36
N LEU A 42 -4.80 -1.25 -17.07
CA LEU A 42 -4.10 -1.89 -15.95
C LEU A 42 -4.79 -1.56 -14.61
N LYS A 43 -5.02 -0.27 -14.34
CA LYS A 43 -5.70 0.20 -13.12
C LYS A 43 -7.13 -0.36 -13.00
N LYS A 44 -7.91 -0.30 -14.09
CA LYS A 44 -9.33 -0.65 -14.05
C LYS A 44 -9.60 -2.16 -13.99
N GLN A 45 -8.79 -2.96 -14.69
CA GLN A 45 -9.11 -4.38 -14.91
C GLN A 45 -8.23 -5.34 -14.13
N TYR A 46 -7.01 -4.93 -13.77
CA TYR A 46 -6.00 -5.83 -13.21
C TYR A 46 -5.62 -5.44 -11.79
N LEU A 47 -5.34 -4.15 -11.54
CA LEU A 47 -4.96 -3.67 -10.21
C LEU A 47 -6.04 -3.96 -9.16
N ILE A 48 -7.32 -3.79 -9.53
CA ILE A 48 -8.43 -4.08 -8.62
C ILE A 48 -8.50 -5.57 -8.25
N LYS A 49 -8.18 -6.47 -9.18
CA LYS A 49 -8.15 -7.92 -8.93
C LYS A 49 -6.99 -8.29 -8.01
N VAL A 50 -5.80 -7.74 -8.29
CA VAL A 50 -4.62 -7.92 -7.43
C VAL A 50 -4.92 -7.39 -6.03
N PHE A 51 -5.52 -6.21 -5.91
CA PHE A 51 -5.94 -5.64 -4.63
C PHE A 51 -6.85 -6.59 -3.84
N TYR A 52 -7.94 -7.08 -4.44
CA TYR A 52 -8.85 -8.00 -3.74
C TYR A 52 -8.18 -9.33 -3.38
N LYS A 53 -7.29 -9.86 -4.24
CA LYS A 53 -6.48 -11.05 -3.92
C LYS A 53 -5.58 -10.83 -2.70
N TYR A 54 -4.96 -9.65 -2.57
CA TYR A 54 -4.20 -9.30 -1.37
C TYR A 54 -5.10 -9.17 -0.14
N ILE A 55 -6.29 -8.58 -0.27
CA ILE A 55 -7.24 -8.48 0.83
C ILE A 55 -7.69 -9.86 1.31
N GLU A 56 -8.08 -10.77 0.42
CA GLU A 56 -8.43 -12.15 0.78
C GLU A 56 -7.26 -12.84 1.49
N LYS A 57 -6.03 -12.72 0.95
CA LYS A 57 -4.84 -13.30 1.57
C LYS A 57 -4.60 -12.75 2.98
N LEU A 58 -4.77 -11.44 3.20
CA LEU A 58 -4.63 -10.84 4.51
C LEU A 58 -5.74 -11.30 5.46
N GLN A 59 -6.99 -11.36 4.98
CA GLN A 59 -8.11 -11.87 5.75
C GLN A 59 -7.83 -13.29 6.22
N ASP A 60 -7.47 -14.19 5.31
CA ASP A 60 -7.10 -15.58 5.60
C ASP A 60 -5.92 -15.66 6.57
N GLU A 61 -4.90 -14.82 6.39
CA GLU A 61 -3.74 -14.80 7.27
C GLU A 61 -4.09 -14.34 8.70
N PHE A 62 -5.08 -13.45 8.85
CA PHE A 62 -5.50 -12.89 10.12
C PHE A 62 -6.73 -13.56 10.74
N VAL A 63 -7.36 -14.54 10.07
CA VAL A 63 -8.49 -15.29 10.65
C VAL A 63 -8.08 -15.89 11.99
N GLY A 64 -8.82 -15.55 13.05
CA GLY A 64 -8.59 -16.06 14.40
C GLY A 64 -7.36 -15.48 15.10
N LEU A 65 -6.66 -14.51 14.49
CA LEU A 65 -5.53 -13.82 15.11
C LEU A 65 -5.96 -12.47 15.67
N SER A 66 -5.42 -12.14 16.84
CA SER A 66 -5.52 -10.79 17.38
C SER A 66 -4.56 -9.86 16.63
N VAL A 67 -5.13 -8.84 16.00
CA VAL A 67 -4.40 -7.71 15.43
C VAL A 67 -4.69 -6.51 16.33
N ALA A 68 -3.67 -5.71 16.61
CA ALA A 68 -3.85 -4.44 17.34
C ALA A 68 -3.36 -3.28 16.48
N ILE A 69 -4.17 -2.22 16.45
CA ILE A 69 -3.77 -0.91 15.91
C ILE A 69 -3.37 -0.06 17.10
N ILE A 70 -2.16 0.48 17.06
CA ILE A 70 -1.61 1.35 18.10
C ILE A 70 -1.45 2.73 17.49
N ILE A 71 -2.09 3.71 18.11
CA ILE A 71 -1.98 5.11 17.73
C ILE A 71 -1.14 5.77 18.81
N ASP A 72 0.07 6.15 18.44
CA ASP A 72 1.03 6.77 19.33
C ASP A 72 1.22 8.23 18.95
N LYS A 73 1.04 9.14 19.91
CA LYS A 73 1.28 10.57 19.73
C LYS A 73 2.66 10.90 20.27
N THR A 74 3.53 11.40 19.39
CA THR A 74 4.82 11.97 19.78
C THR A 74 4.88 13.45 19.41
N THR A 75 5.91 14.13 19.90
CA THR A 75 6.15 15.55 19.61
C THR A 75 7.56 15.71 19.09
N ASN A 76 7.76 16.42 17.98
CA ASN A 76 9.11 16.69 17.48
C ASN A 76 9.78 17.87 18.20
N SER A 77 11.04 18.13 17.86
CA SER A 77 11.83 19.26 18.38
C SER A 77 11.25 20.64 18.07
N TYR A 78 10.28 20.73 17.17
CA TYR A 78 9.58 21.95 16.77
C TYR A 78 8.17 22.06 17.38
N ALA A 79 7.85 21.22 18.37
CA ALA A 79 6.54 21.14 19.02
C ALA A 79 5.36 20.75 18.11
N HIS A 80 5.61 20.22 16.92
CA HIS A 80 4.55 19.63 16.11
C HIS A 80 4.15 18.26 16.66
N SER A 81 2.85 17.99 16.68
CA SER A 81 2.35 16.68 17.03
C SER A 81 2.57 15.72 15.86
N ILE A 82 3.04 14.53 16.17
CA ILE A 82 3.23 13.44 15.22
C ILE A 82 2.33 12.30 15.68
N ILE A 83 1.49 11.79 14.79
CA ILE A 83 0.72 10.58 15.02
C ILE A 83 1.36 9.44 14.26
N ASN A 84 1.78 8.42 15.00
CA ASN A 84 2.28 7.16 14.46
C ASN A 84 1.15 6.13 14.53
N VAL A 85 0.81 5.55 13.38
CA VAL A 85 -0.11 4.41 13.31
C VAL A 85 0.71 3.15 13.13
N LEU A 86 0.70 2.29 14.14
CA LEU A 86 1.41 1.01 14.14
C LEU A 86 0.42 -0.15 14.10
N PHE A 87 0.77 -1.19 13.36
CA PHE A 87 0.09 -2.46 13.35
C PHE A 87 0.92 -3.49 14.11
N SER A 88 0.31 -4.12 15.12
CA SER A 88 0.87 -5.25 15.85
C SER A 88 0.13 -6.53 15.47
N TYR A 89 0.88 -7.53 14.99
CA TYR A 89 0.35 -8.84 14.62
C TYR A 89 1.43 -9.91 14.79
N LYS A 90 1.07 -11.10 15.29
CA LYS A 90 2.02 -12.22 15.48
C LYS A 90 3.33 -11.83 16.21
N GLY A 91 3.24 -10.90 17.18
CA GLY A 91 4.40 -10.38 17.92
C GLY A 91 5.32 -9.45 17.11
N LYS A 92 4.94 -9.07 15.88
CA LYS A 92 5.63 -8.08 15.05
C LYS A 92 4.90 -6.75 15.14
N LEU A 93 5.67 -5.67 15.21
CA LEU A 93 5.19 -4.30 15.17
C LEU A 93 5.66 -3.64 13.87
N LYS A 94 4.75 -3.02 13.12
CA LYS A 94 5.07 -2.32 11.86
C LYS A 94 4.48 -0.93 11.88
N LEU A 95 5.29 0.09 11.59
CA LEU A 95 4.83 1.45 11.36
C LEU A 95 4.19 1.53 9.96
N VAL A 96 2.93 1.97 9.90
CA VAL A 96 2.13 1.97 8.66
C VAL A 96 1.85 3.38 8.18
N SER A 97 1.63 4.33 9.09
CA SER A 97 1.47 5.74 8.75
C SER A 97 2.13 6.64 9.80
N VAL A 98 2.60 7.80 9.33
CA VAL A 98 3.08 8.90 10.16
C VAL A 98 2.43 10.17 9.65
N GLU A 99 1.64 10.82 10.50
CA GLU A 99 1.01 12.10 10.19
C GLU A 99 1.55 13.21 11.06
N PHE A 100 1.78 14.37 10.43
CA PHE A 100 2.23 15.57 11.09
C PHE A 100 1.05 16.52 11.24
N LEU A 101 0.66 16.79 12.48
CA LEU A 101 -0.48 17.65 12.80
C LEU A 101 -0.01 18.82 13.66
N GLN A 102 -0.59 19.99 13.43
CA GLN A 102 -0.38 21.13 14.34
C GLN A 102 -0.98 20.83 15.71
N GLU A 103 -2.19 20.27 15.74
CA GLU A 103 -2.87 19.83 16.95
C GLU A 103 -3.50 18.45 16.74
N VAL A 104 -3.55 17.66 17.82
CA VAL A 104 -4.21 16.35 17.83
C VAL A 104 -5.42 16.44 18.75
N ASN A 105 -6.57 16.06 18.22
CA ASN A 105 -7.85 15.96 18.92
C ASN A 105 -8.57 14.65 18.55
N ASN A 106 -9.69 14.36 19.20
CA ASN A 106 -10.44 13.12 18.96
C ASN A 106 -10.87 12.97 17.50
N THR A 107 -11.25 14.08 16.84
CA THR A 107 -11.67 14.08 15.43
C THR A 107 -10.54 13.70 14.47
N SER A 108 -9.33 14.20 14.71
CA SER A 108 -8.15 13.88 13.89
C SER A 108 -7.68 12.44 14.10
N ILE A 109 -7.85 11.90 15.32
CA ILE A 109 -7.64 10.47 15.59
C ILE A 109 -8.71 9.62 14.90
N ASP A 110 -9.99 10.01 14.94
CA ASP A 110 -11.07 9.26 14.29
C ASP A 110 -10.86 9.17 12.76
N GLN A 111 -10.41 10.25 12.11
CA GLN A 111 -10.08 10.27 10.68
C GLN A 111 -8.90 9.35 10.29
N LEU A 112 -8.05 8.99 11.24
CA LEU A 112 -6.92 8.07 11.02
C LEU A 112 -7.31 6.60 11.15
N VAL A 113 -8.46 6.31 11.77
CA VAL A 113 -8.91 4.95 12.10
C VAL A 113 -10.08 4.49 11.23
N LEU A 114 -10.91 5.44 10.75
CA LEU A 114 -12.11 5.22 9.92
C LEU A 114 -11.87 5.58 8.45
#